data_AF-A0A920DNM4-F1
#
_entry.id   AF-A0A920DNM4-F1
#
_cell.length_a   1.000
_cell.length_b   1.000
_cell.length_c   1.000
_cell.angle_alpha   90.00
_cell.angle_beta   90.00
_cell.angle_gamma   90.00
#
_symmetry.space_group_name_H-M   'P 1'
#
loop_
_entity.id
_entity.type
_entity.pdbx_description
1 polymer ?
#
loop_
_entity_poly.entity_id
_entity_poly.type
_entity_poly.pdbx_seq_one_letter_code
_entity_poly.pdbx_strand_id
1 'polypeptide(L)'
;MQKRFDTISVESTEGNRRDYRELLFSSEGMEGNIGGVILFDETIRQNSKDGVSLVELILRKKSLPGIKVDQGLMPFQESDYETVTQGLEGLDERCRKYESLGAKFTKWRAVITIGKDGPSQECIDANMDALAKYAKIAQK
;
A
#
# COMPACT_ATOMS: atom_id res chain seq x y z
N MET A 1 6.93 -3.64 8.07
CA MET A 1 8.36 -3.93 7.83
C MET A 1 9.00 -4.68 8.98
N GLN A 2 8.71 -4.38 10.25
CA GLN A 2 9.24 -5.08 11.42
C GLN A 2 9.43 -6.59 11.23
N LYS A 3 8.35 -7.34 10.96
CA LYS A 3 8.40 -8.80 10.71
C LYS A 3 9.42 -9.26 9.66
N ARG A 4 9.75 -8.42 8.67
CA ARG A 4 10.75 -8.73 7.62
C ARG A 4 12.18 -8.34 8.04
N PHE A 5 12.32 -7.35 8.90
CA PHE A 5 13.62 -6.94 9.43
C PHE A 5 14.06 -7.84 10.59
N ASP A 6 13.11 -8.33 11.40
CA ASP A 6 13.37 -9.29 12.48
C ASP A 6 14.06 -10.56 11.96
N THR A 7 13.66 -11.05 10.78
CA THR A 7 14.22 -12.27 10.17
C THR A 7 15.70 -12.13 9.76
N ILE A 8 16.21 -10.90 9.73
CA ILE A 8 17.61 -10.58 9.39
C ILE A 8 18.30 -9.76 10.49
N SER A 9 17.73 -9.73 11.70
CA SER A 9 18.27 -9.04 12.87
C SER A 9 18.55 -7.53 12.66
N VAL A 10 17.66 -6.86 11.92
CA VAL A 10 17.72 -5.40 11.71
C VAL A 10 16.61 -4.71 12.51
N GLU A 11 16.93 -3.62 13.19
CA GLU A 11 15.91 -2.81 13.87
C GLU A 11 15.04 -2.05 12.87
N SER A 12 13.72 -2.02 13.06
CA SER A 12 12.82 -1.24 12.20
C SER A 12 12.74 0.21 12.65
N THR A 13 13.82 0.94 12.47
CA THR A 13 13.84 2.41 12.55
C THR A 13 13.34 3.03 11.25
N GLU A 14 12.92 4.30 11.29
CA GLU A 14 12.55 5.03 10.07
C GLU A 14 13.72 5.11 9.08
N GLY A 15 14.93 5.37 9.56
CA GLY A 15 16.16 5.42 8.75
C GLY A 15 16.41 4.11 7.99
N ASN A 16 16.41 2.98 8.70
CA ASN A 16 16.60 1.66 8.10
C ASN A 16 15.48 1.31 7.11
N ARG A 17 14.25 1.71 7.44
CA ARG A 17 13.10 1.55 6.54
C ARG A 17 13.31 2.35 5.25
N ARG A 18 13.75 3.59 5.32
CA ARG A 18 14.07 4.46 4.16
C ARG A 18 15.23 3.89 3.35
N ASP A 19 16.33 3.50 4.00
CA ASP A 19 17.54 2.96 3.33
C ASP A 19 17.21 1.70 2.53
N TYR A 20 16.39 0.81 3.11
CA TYR A 20 15.95 -0.39 2.40
C TYR A 20 15.14 -0.08 1.14
N ARG A 21 14.28 0.96 1.15
CA ARG A 21 13.50 1.32 -0.05
C ARG A 21 14.35 2.06 -1.06
N GLU A 22 15.20 2.96 -0.61
CA GLU A 22 16.17 3.66 -1.45
C GLU A 22 17.05 2.68 -2.21
N LEU A 23 17.55 1.63 -1.54
CA LEU A 23 18.29 0.53 -2.17
C LEU A 23 17.50 -0.12 -3.32
N LEU A 24 16.20 -0.39 -3.11
CA LEU A 24 15.36 -1.00 -4.15
C LEU A 24 15.12 -0.04 -5.33
N PHE A 25 14.83 1.24 -5.04
CA PHE A 25 14.43 2.21 -6.07
C PHE A 25 15.63 2.74 -6.88
N SER A 26 16.82 2.72 -6.30
CA SER A 26 18.07 3.11 -6.98
C SER A 26 18.61 2.03 -7.91
N SER A 27 18.21 0.77 -7.71
CA SER A 27 18.66 -0.38 -8.50
C SER A 27 18.49 -0.16 -10.00
N GLU A 28 19.48 -0.58 -10.79
CA GLU A 28 19.41 -0.58 -12.25
C GLU A 28 18.29 -1.51 -12.76
N GLY A 29 18.00 -2.60 -12.04
CA GLY A 29 16.94 -3.54 -12.39
C GLY A 29 15.53 -2.96 -12.39
N MET A 30 15.34 -1.76 -11.83
CA MET A 30 14.06 -1.04 -11.91
C MET A 30 13.71 -0.66 -13.35
N GLU A 31 14.67 -0.15 -14.11
CA GLU A 31 14.41 0.37 -15.46
C GLU A 31 14.13 -0.79 -16.42
N GLY A 32 13.03 -0.70 -17.16
CA GLY A 32 12.61 -1.72 -18.12
C GLY A 32 11.91 -2.95 -17.53
N ASN A 33 11.98 -3.19 -16.22
CA ASN A 33 11.35 -4.36 -15.58
C ASN A 33 10.18 -4.01 -14.66
N ILE A 34 10.16 -2.82 -14.06
CA ILE A 34 9.17 -2.44 -13.04
C ILE A 34 8.29 -1.30 -13.54
N GLY A 35 7.04 -1.61 -13.91
CA GLY A 35 6.08 -0.61 -14.37
C GLY A 35 5.50 0.28 -13.25
N GLY A 36 5.50 -0.20 -12.00
CA GLY A 36 5.07 0.62 -10.87
C GLY A 36 5.43 0.03 -9.51
N VAL A 37 5.46 0.91 -8.50
CA VAL A 37 5.85 0.58 -7.13
C VAL A 37 4.77 1.05 -6.16
N ILE A 38 4.20 0.13 -5.39
CA ILE A 38 3.23 0.48 -4.34
C ILE A 38 3.96 0.89 -3.07
N LEU A 39 3.71 2.12 -2.62
CA LEU A 39 4.29 2.74 -1.44
C LEU A 39 3.35 2.67 -0.23
N PHE A 40 3.93 2.90 0.95
CA PHE A 40 3.20 3.20 2.18
C PHE A 40 3.23 4.71 2.45
N ASP A 41 2.33 5.22 3.31
CA ASP A 41 2.23 6.66 3.60
C ASP A 41 3.56 7.27 4.10
N GLU A 42 4.30 6.54 4.92
CA GLU A 42 5.64 6.96 5.36
C GLU A 42 6.58 7.14 4.15
N THR A 43 6.65 6.13 3.26
CA THR A 43 7.63 6.09 2.17
C THR A 43 7.36 7.12 1.08
N ILE A 44 6.09 7.42 0.76
CA ILE A 44 5.78 8.44 -0.24
C ILE A 44 6.17 9.86 0.21
N ARG A 45 6.40 10.07 1.51
CA ARG A 45 6.83 11.33 2.11
C ARG A 45 8.33 11.40 2.39
N GLN A 46 9.06 10.30 2.17
CA GLN A 46 10.47 10.20 2.48
C GLN A 46 11.36 10.72 1.35
N ASN A 47 12.51 11.24 1.77
CA ASN A 47 13.62 11.56 0.89
C ASN A 47 14.72 10.51 1.06
N SER A 48 15.49 10.32 0.00
CA SER A 48 16.74 9.58 -0.02
C SER A 48 17.77 10.25 0.89
N LYS A 49 18.85 9.55 1.18
CA LYS A 49 19.98 10.12 1.93
C LYS A 49 20.55 11.38 1.27
N ASP A 50 20.50 11.46 -0.06
CA ASP A 50 20.97 12.60 -0.85
C ASP A 50 19.90 13.71 -1.02
N GLY A 51 18.76 13.60 -0.32
CA GLY A 51 17.71 14.63 -0.30
C GLY A 51 16.72 14.59 -1.47
N VAL A 52 16.84 13.62 -2.38
CA VAL A 52 15.90 13.41 -3.49
C VAL A 52 14.69 12.65 -2.99
N SER A 53 13.45 13.04 -3.34
CA SER A 53 12.29 12.28 -2.90
C SER A 53 12.32 10.83 -3.43
N LEU A 54 11.85 9.87 -2.63
CA LEU A 54 11.80 8.48 -3.09
C LEU A 54 10.85 8.29 -4.29
N VAL A 55 9.84 9.16 -4.41
CA VAL A 55 8.95 9.26 -5.58
C VAL A 55 9.74 9.62 -6.84
N GLU A 56 10.63 10.61 -6.76
CA GLU A 56 11.46 11.05 -7.87
C GLU A 56 12.42 9.94 -8.32
N LEU A 57 12.99 9.15 -7.40
CA LEU A 57 13.81 7.99 -7.77
C LEU A 57 13.04 6.97 -8.61
N ILE A 58 11.77 6.69 -8.27
CA ILE A 58 10.91 5.76 -9.00
C ILE A 58 10.60 6.31 -10.41
N LEU A 59 10.26 7.61 -10.50
CA LEU A 59 9.96 8.27 -11.77
C LEU A 59 11.17 8.31 -12.72
N ARG A 60 12.38 8.54 -12.19
CA ARG A 60 13.63 8.52 -12.99
C ARG A 60 13.89 7.16 -13.64
N LYS A 61 13.41 6.08 -13.03
CA LYS A 61 13.48 4.71 -13.59
C LYS A 61 12.33 4.40 -14.56
N LYS A 62 11.54 5.41 -14.96
CA LYS A 62 10.34 5.30 -15.82
C LYS A 62 9.27 4.38 -15.22
N SER A 63 9.23 4.29 -13.89
CA SER A 63 8.25 3.52 -13.13
C SER A 63 7.22 4.46 -12.50
N LEU A 64 6.00 3.98 -12.29
CA LEU A 64 4.93 4.78 -11.68
C LEU A 64 4.87 4.56 -10.16
N PRO A 65 4.87 5.62 -9.34
CA PRO A 65 4.60 5.49 -7.92
C PRO A 65 3.09 5.21 -7.70
N GLY A 66 2.78 4.24 -6.85
CA GLY A 66 1.42 3.95 -6.38
C GLY A 66 1.35 4.00 -4.86
N ILE A 67 0.15 4.04 -4.29
CA ILE A 67 -0.04 4.19 -2.84
C ILE A 67 -1.05 3.19 -2.28
N LYS A 68 -0.70 2.52 -1.18
CA LYS A 68 -1.65 1.74 -0.37
C LYS A 68 -2.57 2.72 0.38
N VAL A 69 -3.88 2.63 0.12
CA VAL A 69 -4.87 3.54 0.74
C VAL A 69 -5.80 2.86 1.75
N ASP A 70 -5.81 1.53 1.80
CA ASP A 70 -6.51 0.78 2.85
C ASP A 70 -5.88 1.00 4.23
N GLN A 71 -6.70 1.04 5.28
CA GLN A 71 -6.30 1.23 6.68
C GLN A 71 -6.28 -0.07 7.48
N GLY A 72 -6.16 -1.21 6.79
CA GLY A 72 -6.05 -2.53 7.40
C GLY A 72 -7.38 -3.29 7.47
N LEU A 73 -7.32 -4.42 8.15
CA LEU A 73 -8.43 -5.37 8.28
C LEU A 73 -9.14 -5.12 9.61
N MET A 74 -10.45 -5.29 9.63
CA MET A 74 -11.27 -5.40 10.83
C MET A 74 -12.05 -6.71 10.82
N PRO A 75 -12.33 -7.31 11.98
CA PRO A 75 -13.24 -8.46 12.09
C PRO A 75 -14.59 -8.19 11.41
N PHE A 76 -15.10 -9.15 10.64
CA PHE A 76 -16.45 -9.09 10.10
C PHE A 76 -17.45 -9.69 11.10
N GLN A 77 -18.42 -8.91 11.59
CA GLN A 77 -19.45 -9.36 12.54
C GLN A 77 -18.89 -10.17 13.74
N GLU A 78 -17.82 -9.68 14.38
CA GLU A 78 -17.15 -10.36 15.50
C GLU A 78 -16.50 -11.72 15.17
N SER A 79 -16.36 -12.05 13.87
CA SER A 79 -15.66 -13.26 13.43
C SER A 79 -14.17 -13.23 13.77
N ASP A 80 -13.66 -14.34 14.30
CA ASP A 80 -12.24 -14.55 14.58
C ASP A 80 -11.39 -14.82 13.32
N TYR A 81 -12.02 -15.07 12.17
CA TYR A 81 -11.34 -15.51 10.95
C TYR A 81 -11.73 -14.74 9.68
N GLU A 82 -12.92 -14.13 9.65
CA GLU A 82 -13.38 -13.29 8.54
C GLU A 82 -13.08 -11.82 8.81
N THR A 83 -12.70 -11.11 7.75
CA THR A 83 -12.33 -9.71 7.85
C THR A 83 -12.92 -8.88 6.72
N VAL A 84 -13.24 -7.63 7.03
CA VAL A 84 -13.49 -6.58 6.04
C VAL A 84 -12.38 -5.53 6.11
N THR A 85 -11.99 -4.99 4.97
CA THR A 85 -10.97 -3.94 4.91
C THR A 85 -11.59 -2.57 5.14
N GLN A 86 -10.94 -1.74 5.95
CA GLN A 86 -11.36 -0.38 6.26
C GLN A 86 -10.54 0.69 5.53
N GLY A 87 -11.04 1.93 5.56
CA GLY A 87 -10.35 3.11 5.02
C GLY A 87 -11.13 3.90 3.97
N LEU A 88 -12.46 3.73 3.85
CA LEU A 88 -13.28 4.53 2.92
C LEU A 88 -13.49 5.97 3.42
N GLU A 89 -13.58 6.15 4.74
CA GLU A 89 -13.74 7.47 5.35
C GLU A 89 -12.54 8.36 5.01
N GLY A 90 -12.79 9.58 4.51
CA GLY A 90 -11.75 10.53 4.08
C GLY A 90 -10.90 10.09 2.87
N LEU A 91 -11.25 8.98 2.19
CA LEU A 91 -10.43 8.43 1.11
C LEU A 91 -10.23 9.41 -0.06
N ASP A 92 -11.28 10.14 -0.43
CA ASP A 92 -11.27 11.10 -1.54
C ASP A 92 -10.23 12.23 -1.35
N GLU A 93 -10.19 12.80 -0.14
CA GLU A 93 -9.19 13.80 0.23
C GLU A 93 -7.77 13.21 0.26
N ARG A 94 -7.62 11.99 0.81
CA ARG A 94 -6.32 11.31 0.80
C ARG A 94 -5.83 11.00 -0.61
N CYS A 95 -6.70 10.55 -1.52
CA CYS A 95 -6.36 10.32 -2.93
C CYS A 95 -5.82 11.60 -3.57
N ARG A 96 -6.51 12.75 -3.43
CA ARG A 96 -6.03 14.05 -3.93
C ARG A 96 -4.68 14.44 -3.34
N LYS A 97 -4.48 14.22 -2.04
CA LYS A 97 -3.19 14.47 -1.39
C LYS A 97 -2.08 13.57 -1.96
N TYR A 98 -2.35 12.29 -2.17
CA TYR A 98 -1.36 11.37 -2.73
C TYR A 98 -1.05 11.65 -4.20
N GLU A 99 -2.04 12.06 -4.97
CA GLU A 99 -1.84 12.54 -6.34
C GLU A 99 -0.90 13.76 -6.36
N SER A 100 -1.09 14.74 -5.46
CA SER A 100 -0.18 15.89 -5.34
C SER A 100 1.25 15.50 -4.91
N LEU A 101 1.42 14.34 -4.26
CA LEU A 101 2.71 13.76 -3.90
C LEU A 101 3.29 12.90 -5.04
N GLY A 102 2.60 12.82 -6.19
CA GLY A 102 3.07 12.16 -7.39
C GLY A 102 2.50 10.77 -7.64
N ALA A 103 1.68 10.21 -6.75
CA ALA A 103 1.07 8.88 -6.96
C ALA A 103 0.20 8.84 -8.23
N LYS A 104 0.27 7.73 -8.97
CA LYS A 104 -0.43 7.51 -10.24
C LYS A 104 -1.45 6.37 -10.19
N PHE A 105 -1.40 5.55 -9.15
CA PHE A 105 -2.38 4.52 -8.89
C PHE A 105 -2.48 4.23 -7.40
N THR A 106 -3.53 3.54 -6.99
CA THR A 106 -3.77 3.17 -5.60
C THR A 106 -3.87 1.67 -5.43
N LYS A 107 -3.75 1.19 -4.20
CA LYS A 107 -3.93 -0.22 -3.84
C LYS A 107 -4.84 -0.35 -2.62
N TRP A 108 -5.84 -1.21 -2.72
CA TRP A 108 -6.68 -1.71 -1.63
C TRP A 108 -6.55 -3.23 -1.55
N ARG A 109 -6.56 -3.82 -0.35
CA ARG A 109 -6.48 -5.27 -0.17
C ARG A 109 -7.67 -5.77 0.64
N ALA A 110 -8.56 -6.52 0.01
CA ALA A 110 -9.50 -7.41 0.69
C ALA A 110 -8.80 -8.73 1.04
N VAL A 111 -9.19 -9.36 2.15
CA VAL A 111 -8.69 -10.69 2.54
C VAL A 111 -9.89 -11.60 2.73
N ILE A 112 -9.91 -12.67 1.95
CA ILE A 112 -10.93 -13.71 2.00
C ILE A 112 -10.26 -14.98 2.53
N THR A 113 -10.69 -15.42 3.72
CA THR A 113 -10.17 -16.61 4.37
C THR A 113 -10.97 -17.81 3.92
N ILE A 114 -10.30 -18.86 3.44
CA ILE A 114 -10.92 -20.15 3.12
C ILE A 114 -10.81 -21.04 4.34
N GLY A 115 -11.95 -21.45 4.89
CA GLY A 115 -12.04 -22.28 6.07
C GLY A 115 -13.08 -23.38 5.90
N LYS A 116 -13.28 -24.19 6.94
CA LYS A 116 -14.30 -25.24 6.92
C LYS A 116 -15.72 -24.68 6.72
N ASP A 117 -15.98 -23.51 7.30
CA ASP A 117 -17.30 -22.88 7.37
C ASP A 117 -17.35 -21.52 6.63
N GLY A 118 -16.36 -21.22 5.78
CA GLY A 118 -16.28 -19.93 5.08
C GLY A 118 -15.35 -19.93 3.86
N PRO A 119 -15.33 -18.84 3.08
CA PRO A 119 -15.91 -17.53 3.41
C PRO A 119 -17.44 -17.50 3.35
N SER A 120 -18.06 -16.76 4.26
CA SER A 120 -19.50 -16.49 4.20
C SER A 120 -19.80 -15.58 3.01
N GLN A 121 -21.00 -15.75 2.41
CA GLN A 121 -21.42 -14.90 1.32
C GLN A 121 -21.50 -13.42 1.74
N GLU A 122 -21.95 -13.16 2.97
CA GLU A 122 -22.04 -11.80 3.51
C GLU A 122 -20.66 -11.12 3.63
N CYS A 123 -19.63 -11.87 4.05
CA CYS A 123 -18.25 -11.36 4.11
C CYS A 123 -17.67 -11.06 2.72
N ILE A 124 -17.96 -11.92 1.74
CA ILE A 124 -17.60 -11.68 0.33
C ILE A 124 -18.25 -10.38 -0.15
N ASP A 125 -19.58 -10.26 0.02
CA ASP A 125 -20.36 -9.13 -0.45
C ASP A 125 -19.89 -7.82 0.21
N ALA A 126 -19.61 -7.83 1.51
CA ALA A 126 -19.07 -6.68 2.23
C ALA A 126 -17.69 -6.23 1.70
N ASN A 127 -16.78 -7.17 1.41
CA ASN A 127 -15.48 -6.86 0.82
C ASN A 127 -15.62 -6.33 -0.62
N MET A 128 -16.54 -6.89 -1.41
CA MET A 128 -16.80 -6.44 -2.78
C MET A 128 -17.41 -5.04 -2.82
N ASP A 129 -18.37 -4.74 -1.95
CA ASP A 129 -18.96 -3.40 -1.82
C ASP A 129 -17.90 -2.36 -1.42
N ALA A 130 -17.04 -2.69 -0.45
CA ALA A 130 -15.93 -1.82 -0.04
C ALA A 130 -14.94 -1.57 -1.19
N LEU A 131 -14.56 -2.61 -1.93
CA LEU A 131 -13.69 -2.51 -3.12
C LEU A 131 -14.31 -1.65 -4.22
N ALA A 132 -15.60 -1.81 -4.50
CA ALA A 132 -16.31 -1.03 -5.52
C ALA A 132 -16.38 0.45 -5.14
N LYS A 133 -16.68 0.77 -3.88
CA LYS A 133 -16.66 2.14 -3.36
C LYS A 133 -15.26 2.76 -3.43
N TYR A 134 -14.24 2.00 -3.02
CA TYR A 134 -12.84 2.40 -3.15
C TYR A 134 -12.49 2.71 -4.61
N ALA A 135 -12.79 1.81 -5.55
CA ALA A 135 -12.46 1.97 -6.97
C ALA A 135 -13.15 3.20 -7.56
N LYS A 136 -14.43 3.41 -7.24
CA LYS A 136 -15.18 4.60 -7.65
C LYS A 136 -14.56 5.90 -7.14
N ILE A 137 -14.05 5.93 -5.91
CA ILE A 137 -13.38 7.11 -5.34
C ILE A 137 -12.00 7.30 -5.98
N ALA A 138 -11.23 6.23 -6.16
CA ALA A 138 -9.89 6.28 -6.71
C ALA A 138 -9.83 6.71 -8.19
N GLN A 139 -10.93 6.60 -8.93
CA GLN A 139 -11.04 7.00 -10.33
C GLN A 139 -11.58 8.42 -10.55
N LYS A 140 -11.98 9.13 -9.48
CA LYS A 140 -12.37 10.54 -9.56
C LYS A 140 -11.17 11.43 -9.78
#